data_AF-A0A950J465-F1
#
_entry.id   AF-A0A950J465-F1
#
_cell.length_a   1.000
_cell.length_b   1.000
_cell.length_c   1.000
_cell.angle_alpha   90.00
_cell.angle_beta   90.00
_cell.angle_gamma   90.00
#
_symmetry.space_group_name_H-M   'P 1'
#
loop_
_entity.id
_entity.type
_entity.pdbx_description
1 polymer ?
#
loop_
_entity_poly.entity_id
_entity_poly.type
_entity_poly.pdbx_seq_one_letter_code
_entity_poly.pdbx_strand_id
1 'polypeptide(L)'
;EVPIVALAQLNRSLEARQDKRPMLSDLRDSGAIEQEADLVAFLYRDSYYNQDAMETDLTELILAKQRNGPTGLIKLRFRAENTKFVPYGDESYYSPP
;
A
#
# COMPACT_ATOMS: atom_id res chain seq x y z
N GLU A 1 -16.22 19.09 8.15
CA GLU A 1 -15.10 18.53 7.36
C GLU A 1 -15.38 17.06 7.12
N VAL A 2 -15.09 16.55 5.92
CA VAL A 2 -15.38 15.16 5.54
C VAL A 2 -14.15 14.59 4.85
N PRO A 3 -13.64 13.42 5.27
CA PRO A 3 -12.50 12.79 4.61
C PRO A 3 -12.90 12.32 3.21
N ILE A 4 -12.10 12.67 2.21
CA ILE A 4 -12.27 12.21 0.83
C ILE A 4 -11.24 11.12 0.55
N VAL A 5 -11.70 9.98 0.05
CA VAL A 5 -10.84 8.88 -0.39
C VAL A 5 -10.95 8.75 -1.89
N ALA A 6 -9.82 8.84 -2.58
CA ALA A 6 -9.69 8.60 -4.01
C ALA A 6 -8.80 7.38 -4.24
N LEU A 7 -9.16 6.56 -5.22
CA LEU A 7 -8.33 5.45 -5.69
C LEU A 7 -7.63 5.89 -6.98
N ALA A 8 -6.32 5.66 -7.04
CA ALA A 8 -5.51 5.93 -8.22
C ALA A 8 -4.82 4.65 -8.68
N GLN A 9 -4.80 4.44 -9.99
CA GLN A 9 -4.01 3.37 -10.59
C GLN A 9 -2.57 3.85 -10.78
N LEU A 10 -1.62 2.96 -10.53
CA LEU A 10 -0.19 3.24 -10.71
C LEU A 10 0.25 3.07 -12.17
N ASN A 11 1.32 3.76 -12.52
CA ASN A 11 1.98 3.61 -13.80
C ASN A 11 2.53 2.20 -14.01
N ARG A 12 2.35 1.66 -15.23
CA ARG A 12 2.83 0.33 -15.61
C ARG A 12 4.36 0.22 -15.64
N SER A 13 5.09 1.34 -15.61
CA SER A 13 6.56 1.34 -15.49
C SER A 13 7.04 0.66 -14.21
N LEU A 14 6.21 0.62 -13.15
CA LEU A 14 6.45 -0.16 -11.95
C LEU A 14 6.71 -1.64 -12.28
N GLU A 15 5.99 -2.19 -13.26
CA GLU A 15 6.08 -3.58 -13.70
C GLU A 15 7.39 -3.91 -14.44
N ALA A 16 8.23 -2.93 -14.73
CA ALA A 16 9.57 -3.17 -15.29
C ALA A 16 10.67 -3.23 -14.22
N ARG A 17 10.42 -2.74 -13.00
CA ARG A 17 11.42 -2.70 -11.92
C ARG A 17 11.70 -4.08 -11.35
N GLN A 18 12.89 -4.29 -10.77
CA GLN A 18 13.17 -5.47 -9.96
C GLN A 18 12.34 -5.45 -8.68
N ASP A 19 12.36 -4.32 -7.97
CA ASP A 19 11.48 -4.09 -6.84
C ASP A 19 10.14 -3.50 -7.31
N LYS A 20 9.08 -4.29 -7.14
CA LYS A 20 7.70 -3.96 -7.52
C LYS A 20 6.97 -3.17 -6.45
N ARG A 21 7.62 -2.81 -5.35
CA ARG A 21 7.02 -1.97 -4.30
C ARG A 21 6.69 -0.59 -4.88
N PRO A 22 5.43 -0.11 -4.74
CA PRO A 22 5.04 1.23 -5.15
C PRO A 22 5.76 2.34 -4.41
N MET A 23 6.01 3.44 -5.10
CA MET A 23 6.56 4.69 -4.56
C MET A 23 5.77 5.89 -5.06
N LEU A 24 5.94 7.05 -4.41
CA LEU A 24 5.18 8.27 -4.77
C LEU A 24 5.33 8.68 -6.24
N SER A 25 6.51 8.48 -6.83
CA SER A 25 6.75 8.77 -8.24
C SER A 25 5.94 7.90 -9.22
N ASP A 26 5.35 6.79 -8.76
CA ASP A 26 4.44 5.96 -9.56
C ASP A 26 3.04 6.61 -9.71
N LEU A 27 2.75 7.67 -8.93
CA LEU A 27 1.57 8.54 -9.07
C LEU A 27 1.82 9.76 -9.95
N ARG A 28 3.01 9.91 -10.54
CA ARG A 28 3.41 11.15 -11.25
C ARG A 28 2.46 11.55 -12.38
N ASP A 29 1.85 10.57 -13.06
CA ASP A 29 0.87 10.84 -14.14
C ASP A 29 -0.54 11.15 -13.60
N SER A 30 -0.75 11.05 -12.29
CA SER A 30 -2.00 11.39 -11.61
C SER A 30 -2.10 12.88 -11.25
N GLY A 31 -1.23 13.73 -11.81
CA GLY A 31 -1.27 15.18 -11.64
C GLY A 31 -0.91 15.61 -10.22
N ALA A 32 -1.76 16.43 -9.61
CA ALA A 32 -1.49 17.07 -8.32
C ALA A 32 -1.68 16.16 -7.09
N ILE A 33 -2.19 14.93 -7.27
CA ILE A 33 -2.54 14.03 -6.16
C ILE A 33 -1.33 13.75 -5.24
N GLU A 34 -0.14 13.54 -5.82
CA GLU A 34 1.08 13.31 -5.05
C GLU A 34 1.38 14.47 -4.08
N GLN A 35 1.13 15.71 -4.50
CA GLN A 35 1.45 16.91 -3.74
C GLN A 35 0.32 17.33 -2.79
N GLU A 36 -0.93 17.22 -3.23
CA GLU A 36 -2.09 17.73 -2.49
C GLU A 36 -2.61 16.77 -1.43
N ALA A 37 -2.52 15.46 -1.65
CA ALA A 37 -3.04 14.47 -0.71
C ALA A 37 -2.34 14.56 0.65
N ASP A 38 -3.12 14.56 1.73
CA ASP A 38 -2.60 14.54 3.11
C ASP A 38 -2.05 13.17 3.49
N LEU A 39 -2.66 12.11 2.94
CA LEU A 39 -2.28 10.73 3.12
C LEU A 39 -2.19 10.03 1.77
N VAL A 40 -1.10 9.31 1.53
CA VAL A 40 -0.96 8.41 0.38
C VAL A 40 -0.59 7.04 0.91
N ALA A 41 -1.40 6.04 0.55
CA ALA A 41 -1.17 4.65 0.90
C ALA A 41 -1.17 3.78 -0.35
N PHE A 42 -0.27 2.79 -0.37
CA PHE A 42 -0.20 1.79 -1.43
C PHE A 42 -0.48 0.40 -0.87
N LEU A 43 -1.04 -0.46 -1.71
CA LEU A 43 -1.16 -1.89 -1.43
C LEU A 43 -0.09 -2.64 -2.23
N TYR A 44 0.66 -3.50 -1.55
CA TYR A 44 1.64 -4.39 -2.16
C TYR A 44 1.44 -5.83 -1.69
N ARG A 45 1.53 -6.79 -2.62
CA ARG A 45 1.42 -8.22 -2.34
C ARG A 45 2.58 -8.94 -3.01
N ASP A 46 3.53 -9.42 -2.20
CA ASP A 46 4.71 -10.11 -2.73
C ASP A 46 4.33 -11.37 -3.50
N SER A 47 3.36 -12.12 -2.99
CA SER A 47 2.84 -13.35 -3.61
C SER A 47 2.25 -13.17 -5.01
N TYR A 48 1.94 -11.94 -5.41
CA TYR A 48 1.47 -11.65 -6.77
C TYR A 48 2.64 -11.64 -7.77
N TYR A 49 3.84 -11.25 -7.32
CA TYR A 49 5.04 -11.11 -8.14
C TYR A 49 6.02 -12.28 -7.97
N ASN A 50 5.99 -12.94 -6.81
CA ASN A 50 6.89 -14.00 -6.41
C ASN A 50 6.10 -15.28 -6.12
N GLN A 51 6.28 -16.30 -6.96
CA GLN A 51 5.58 -17.59 -6.80
C GLN A 51 6.12 -18.40 -5.60
N ASP A 52 7.34 -18.13 -5.16
CA ASP A 52 7.99 -18.78 -4.02
C ASP A 52 7.70 -18.07 -2.69
N ALA A 53 6.80 -17.06 -2.70
CA ALA A 53 6.45 -16.33 -1.49
C ALA A 53 5.88 -17.26 -0.41
N MET A 54 6.52 -17.26 0.76
CA MET A 54 6.12 -18.11 1.89
C MET A 54 4.73 -17.79 2.42
N GLU A 55 4.33 -16.52 2.36
CA GLU A 55 3.04 -16.03 2.85
C GLU A 55 2.21 -15.48 1.69
N THR A 56 1.32 -16.31 1.14
CA THR A 56 0.51 -15.96 -0.03
C THR A 56 -0.66 -15.03 0.29
N ASP A 57 -1.05 -14.96 1.57
CA ASP A 57 -2.09 -14.06 2.07
C ASP A 57 -1.53 -12.73 2.60
N LEU A 58 -0.21 -12.55 2.72
CA LEU A 58 0.38 -11.30 3.21
C LEU A 58 0.13 -10.15 2.23
N THR A 59 -0.37 -9.04 2.75
CA THR A 59 -0.46 -7.76 2.05
C THR A 59 0.15 -6.67 2.91
N GLU A 60 0.93 -5.80 2.29
CA GLU A 60 1.49 -4.63 2.93
C GLU A 60 0.71 -3.39 2.51
N LEU A 61 0.23 -2.64 3.49
CA LEU A 61 -0.29 -1.30 3.34
C LEU A 61 0.84 -0.31 3.66
N ILE A 62 1.40 0.31 2.62
CA ILE A 62 2.55 1.20 2.70
C ILE A 62 2.02 2.63 2.82
N LEU A 63 2.12 3.24 4.00
CA LEU A 63 1.85 4.66 4.22
C LEU A 63 3.04 5.47 3.71
N ALA A 64 3.00 5.85 2.43
CA ALA A 64 4.10 6.55 1.76
C ALA A 64 4.12 8.06 2.04
N LYS A 65 2.96 8.65 2.35
CA LYS A 65 2.85 10.06 2.77
C LYS A 65 1.83 10.19 3.89
N GLN A 66 2.17 10.99 4.88
CA GLN A 66 1.28 11.39 5.98
C GLN A 66 1.69 12.80 6.42
N ARG A 67 0.86 13.82 6.18
CA ARG A 67 1.20 15.22 6.49
C ARG A 67 1.35 15.46 7.99
N ASN A 68 0.56 14.77 8.80
CA ASN A 68 0.42 15.03 10.24
C ASN A 68 0.84 13.83 11.12
N GLY A 69 1.84 13.05 10.69
CA GLY A 69 2.23 11.84 11.41
C GLY A 69 3.27 10.99 10.68
N PRO A 70 3.63 9.82 11.24
CA PRO A 70 4.67 8.99 10.66
C PRO A 70 4.19 8.27 9.40
N THR A 71 5.11 8.06 8.48
CA THR A 71 4.99 7.04 7.43
C THR A 71 5.30 5.66 8.00
N GLY A 72 5.00 4.60 7.27
CA GLY A 72 5.28 3.25 7.75
C GLY A 72 4.64 2.15 6.93
N LEU A 73 4.86 0.91 7.37
CA LEU A 73 4.36 -0.29 6.73
C LEU A 73 3.46 -1.05 7.68
N ILE A 74 2.22 -1.30 7.26
CA ILE A 74 1.22 -2.04 8.04
C ILE A 74 1.00 -3.38 7.35
N LYS A 75 1.14 -4.48 8.08
CA LYS A 75 0.88 -5.82 7.56
C LYS A 75 -0.59 -6.19 7.73
N LEU A 76 -1.17 -6.73 6.67
CA LEU A 76 -2.54 -7.23 6.58
C LEU A 76 -2.53 -8.64 6.00
N ARG A 77 -3.61 -9.39 6.20
CA ARG A 77 -3.91 -10.62 5.45
C ARG A 77 -5.03 -10.38 4.46
N PHE A 78 -4.84 -10.80 3.22
CA PHE A 78 -5.85 -10.77 2.17
C PHE A 78 -6.51 -12.14 2.00
N ARG A 79 -7.80 -12.20 2.32
CA ARG A 79 -8.65 -13.37 2.09
C ARG A 79 -9.29 -13.26 0.71
N ALA A 80 -8.67 -13.90 -0.29
CA ALA A 80 -9.06 -13.81 -1.69
C ALA A 80 -10.50 -14.26 -1.95
N GLU A 81 -10.96 -15.29 -1.24
CA GLU A 81 -12.33 -15.81 -1.28
C GLU A 81 -13.42 -14.75 -1.05
N ASN A 82 -13.11 -13.73 -0.25
CA ASN A 82 -14.05 -12.69 0.16
C ASN A 82 -13.59 -11.28 -0.23
N THR A 83 -12.50 -11.14 -0.97
CA THR A 83 -11.84 -9.84 -1.27
C THR A 83 -11.64 -8.97 -0.01
N LYS A 84 -11.29 -9.60 1.12
CA LYS A 84 -11.28 -8.96 2.43
C LYS A 84 -9.88 -8.84 2.99
N PHE A 85 -9.54 -7.67 3.52
CA PHE A 85 -8.35 -7.46 4.34
C PHE A 85 -8.68 -7.63 5.82
N VAL A 86 -7.83 -8.36 6.55
CA VAL A 86 -7.92 -8.52 8.00
C VAL A 86 -6.57 -8.20 8.64
N PRO A 87 -6.52 -7.86 9.93
CA PRO A 87 -5.26 -7.73 10.66
C PRO A 87 -4.36 -8.96 10.48
N TYR A 88 -3.05 -8.74 10.39
CA TYR A 88 -2.09 -9.83 10.17
C TYR A 88 -1.91 -10.75 11.40
N GLY A 89 -2.17 -10.25 12.62
CA GLY A 89 -2.22 -11.00 13.88
C GLY A 89 -3.41 -10.58 14.76
N ASP A 90 -3.54 -11.15 15.96
CA ASP A 90 -4.67 -10.92 16.88
C ASP A 90 -4.74 -9.47 17.41
N GLU A 91 -3.63 -8.74 17.38
CA GLU A 91 -3.57 -7.32 17.70
C GLU A 91 -2.76 -6.61 16.60
N SER A 92 -3.41 -5.76 15.81
CA SER A 92 -2.76 -4.86 14.86
C SER A 92 -1.99 -3.77 15.61
N TYR A 93 -0.87 -4.12 16.24
CA TYR A 93 0.01 -3.14 16.87
C TYR A 93 0.76 -2.38 15.77
N TYR A 94 0.27 -1.19 15.45
CA TYR A 94 1.12 -0.12 14.94
C TYR A 94 2.08 0.26 16.08
N SER A 95 3.35 -0.15 15.97
CA SER A 95 4.42 0.42 16.80
C SER A 95 4.93 1.67 16.08
N PRO A 96 4.56 2.89 16.51
CA PRO A 96 5.23 4.09 16.03
C PRO A 96 6.72 4.03 16.42
N PRO A 97 7.60 4.71 15.67
CA PRO A 97 8.96 4.99 16.11
C PRO A 97 9.01 5.90 17.34
#